data_AF-A0A8E0VGE9-F1
#
_entry.id   AF-A0A8E0VGE9-F1
#
_cell.length_a   1.000
_cell.length_b   1.000
_cell.length_c   1.000
_cell.angle_alpha   90.00
_cell.angle_beta   90.00
_cell.angle_gamma   90.00
#
_symmetry.space_group_name_H-M   'P 1'
#
loop_
_entity.id
_entity.type
_entity.pdbx_description
1 polymer ?
#
loop_
_entity_poly.entity_id
_entity_poly.type
_entity_poly.pdbx_seq_one_letter_code
_entity_poly.pdbx_strand_id
1 'polypeptide(L)'
;MPTAIHMHRFASPRKVRQWCLILLVFVVLLVLIKTWPKSILPSITYRNGHELFKHRINQLLRKEFVRLLRDDIPSVEDVGETILKEWAALEDQFCAQIASNRSYSFATEACQYSCEHRDDGTGNSTQYGHRNLLVIPFRDRYEHLEQLIPRLEHILEKQKVCYLIVVSEQVGSEPFNKGMLMNAAFVESLRLFPFQCITLHDVDLLALSDETPYTCPTFPQHTSVHIDKFRDQ
;
A
#
# COMPACT_ATOMS: atom_id res chain seq x y z
N MET A 1 35.75 71.89 -47.51
CA MET A 1 35.52 71.51 -46.10
C MET A 1 34.63 72.54 -45.46
N PRO A 2 33.43 72.14 -45.01
CA PRO A 2 33.03 72.53 -43.65
C PRO A 2 32.39 71.38 -42.86
N THR A 3 32.47 71.58 -41.55
CA THR A 3 32.16 70.76 -40.38
C THR A 3 30.73 70.22 -40.31
N ALA A 4 30.61 68.90 -40.06
CA ALA A 4 29.36 68.28 -39.63
C ALA A 4 29.06 68.65 -38.16
N ILE A 5 27.97 69.37 -37.94
CA ILE A 5 27.44 69.69 -36.61
C ILE A 5 26.74 68.44 -36.06
N HIS A 6 27.22 67.96 -34.92
CA HIS A 6 26.71 66.78 -34.22
C HIS A 6 25.36 67.12 -33.57
N MET A 7 24.24 66.79 -34.24
CA MET A 7 22.90 66.89 -33.65
C MET A 7 22.73 65.83 -32.56
N HIS A 8 22.70 66.26 -31.30
CA HIS A 8 22.28 65.43 -30.17
C HIS A 8 20.82 64.98 -30.39
N ARG A 9 20.63 63.66 -30.60
CA ARG A 9 19.30 63.03 -30.55
C ARG A 9 18.76 63.15 -29.13
N PHE A 10 17.81 64.07 -28.92
CA PHE A 10 16.99 64.07 -27.71
C PHE A 10 16.20 62.75 -27.67
N ALA A 11 16.35 62.01 -26.56
CA ALA A 11 15.62 60.76 -26.34
C ALA A 11 14.11 61.04 -26.32
N SER A 12 13.31 60.22 -27.01
CA SER A 12 11.87 60.47 -27.09
C SER A 12 11.23 60.43 -25.70
N PRO A 13 10.20 61.26 -25.42
CA PRO A 13 9.54 61.32 -24.12
C PRO A 13 9.05 59.96 -23.60
N ARG A 14 8.68 59.05 -24.51
CA ARG A 14 8.30 57.67 -24.17
C ARG A 14 9.48 56.84 -23.66
N LYS A 15 10.66 56.97 -24.27
CA LYS A 15 11.88 56.27 -23.79
C LYS A 15 12.32 56.82 -22.45
N VAL A 16 12.30 58.14 -22.26
CA VAL A 16 12.65 58.76 -20.96
C VAL A 16 11.73 58.26 -19.85
N ARG A 17 10.41 58.21 -20.10
CA ARG A 17 9.43 57.68 -19.13
C ARG A 17 9.64 56.18 -18.83
N GLN A 18 10.01 55.38 -19.83
CA GLN A 18 10.33 53.95 -19.64
C GLN A 18 11.60 53.77 -18.80
N TRP A 19 12.65 54.55 -19.04
CA TRP A 19 13.86 54.53 -18.22
C TRP A 19 13.59 55.02 -16.80
N CYS A 20 12.79 56.06 -16.61
CA CYS A 20 12.37 56.50 -15.27
C CYS A 20 11.60 55.41 -14.52
N LEU A 21 10.68 54.69 -15.19
CA LEU A 21 9.95 53.58 -14.57
C LEU A 21 10.87 52.42 -14.18
N ILE A 22 11.80 52.02 -15.06
CA ILE A 22 12.78 50.98 -14.76
C ILE A 22 13.65 51.39 -13.57
N LEU A 23 14.12 52.63 -13.55
CA LEU A 23 14.97 53.15 -12.49
C LEU A 23 14.20 53.26 -11.16
N LEU A 24 12.92 53.64 -11.20
CA LEU A 24 12.05 53.69 -10.03
C LEU A 24 11.76 52.28 -9.48
N VAL A 25 11.47 51.30 -10.34
CA VAL A 25 11.34 49.89 -9.93
C VAL A 25 12.63 49.37 -9.32
N PHE A 26 13.79 49.67 -9.91
CA PHE A 26 15.09 49.23 -9.39
C PHE A 26 15.41 49.86 -8.04
N VAL A 27 15.12 51.15 -7.85
CA VAL A 27 15.30 51.84 -6.56
C VAL A 27 14.35 51.26 -5.51
N VAL A 28 13.08 51.00 -5.84
CA VAL A 28 12.15 50.35 -4.93
C VAL A 28 12.63 48.94 -4.56
N LEU A 29 13.12 48.15 -5.51
CA LEU A 29 13.66 46.81 -5.24
C LEU A 29 14.88 46.88 -4.31
N LEU A 30 15.80 47.82 -4.56
CA LEU A 30 16.99 48.00 -3.72
C LEU A 30 16.64 48.48 -2.32
N VAL A 31 15.65 49.36 -2.18
CA VAL A 31 15.14 49.79 -0.88
C VAL A 31 14.51 48.61 -0.16
N LEU A 32 13.64 47.83 -0.83
CA LEU A 32 13.03 46.63 -0.25
C LEU A 32 14.08 45.59 0.18
N ILE A 33 15.15 45.40 -0.59
CA ILE A 33 16.25 44.49 -0.24
C ILE A 33 17.07 45.03 0.94
N LYS A 34 17.32 46.35 1.01
CA LYS A 34 18.08 46.98 2.10
C LYS A 34 17.28 47.10 3.40
N THR A 35 15.98 47.35 3.32
CA THR A 35 15.09 47.47 4.47
C THR A 35 14.49 46.14 4.88
N TRP A 36 14.70 45.08 4.08
CA TRP A 36 14.30 43.73 4.44
C TRP A 36 15.01 43.30 5.73
N PRO A 37 14.27 42.93 6.78
CA PRO A 37 14.85 42.46 8.02
C PRO A 37 15.68 41.20 7.73
N LYS A 38 16.98 41.23 8.03
CA LYS A 38 17.85 40.05 7.95
C LYS A 38 17.41 38.91 8.89
N SER A 39 16.46 39.18 9.79
CA SER A 39 15.77 38.20 10.63
C SER A 39 14.73 37.35 9.88
N ILE A 40 14.39 37.68 8.63
CA ILE A 40 13.40 36.97 7.81
C ILE A 40 14.04 36.10 6.72
N LEU A 41 15.38 36.08 6.59
CA LEU A 41 16.01 34.90 5.99
C LEU A 41 15.98 33.81 7.08
N PRO A 42 15.21 32.71 6.92
CA PRO A 42 15.50 31.52 7.69
C PRO A 42 16.92 31.12 7.30
N SER A 43 17.89 31.38 8.17
CA SER A 43 19.17 30.71 8.12
C SER A 43 18.84 29.23 8.17
N ILE A 44 19.01 28.58 7.02
CA ILE A 44 18.75 27.19 6.71
C ILE A 44 19.01 26.29 7.94
N THR A 45 17.94 25.97 8.67
CA THR A 45 17.91 24.92 9.71
C THR A 45 17.88 23.52 9.11
N TYR A 46 17.99 23.39 7.79
CA TYR A 46 18.08 22.13 7.07
C TYR A 46 19.32 21.31 7.50
N ARG A 47 20.42 21.96 7.88
CA ARG A 47 21.64 21.26 8.32
C ARG A 47 21.48 20.57 9.68
N ASN A 48 20.76 21.19 10.61
CA ASN A 48 20.54 20.62 11.95
C ASN A 48 19.48 19.51 11.93
N GLY A 49 18.44 19.63 11.10
CA GLY A 49 17.45 18.56 10.91
C GLY A 49 18.06 17.31 10.27
N HIS A 50 18.93 17.48 9.27
CA HIS A 50 19.62 16.37 8.61
C HIS A 50 20.59 15.62 9.55
N GLU A 51 21.39 16.33 10.33
CA GLU A 51 22.31 15.67 11.28
C GLU A 51 21.59 15.03 12.47
N LEU A 52 20.51 15.65 12.98
CA LEU A 52 19.67 15.06 14.03
C LEU A 52 18.94 13.81 13.52
N PHE A 53 18.40 13.86 12.30
CA PHE A 53 17.78 12.70 11.65
C PHE A 53 18.81 11.58 11.42
N LYS A 54 19.99 11.91 10.88
CA LYS A 54 21.09 10.97 10.67
C LYS A 54 21.57 10.33 11.97
N HIS A 55 21.69 11.11 13.05
CA HIS A 55 22.04 10.59 14.37
C HIS A 55 20.97 9.64 14.91
N ARG A 56 19.70 9.99 14.77
CA ARG A 56 18.57 9.16 15.21
C ARG A 56 18.48 7.86 14.40
N ILE A 57 18.69 7.92 13.09
CA ILE A 57 18.77 6.73 12.23
C ILE A 57 19.96 5.86 12.62
N ASN A 58 21.15 6.42 12.81
CA ASN A 58 22.33 5.65 13.24
C ASN A 58 22.12 4.98 14.60
N GLN A 59 21.43 5.66 15.52
CA GLN A 59 21.10 5.09 16.83
C GLN A 59 20.08 3.95 16.72
N LEU A 60 19.06 4.09 15.86
CA LEU A 60 18.09 3.03 15.56
C LEU A 60 18.77 1.83 14.89
N LEU A 61 19.56 2.07 13.84
CA LEU A 61 20.32 1.05 13.14
C LEU A 61 21.24 0.31 14.09
N ARG A 62 21.97 1.02 14.96
CA ARG A 62 22.85 0.37 15.94
C ARG A 62 22.07 -0.49 16.93
N LYS A 63 20.90 -0.04 17.39
CA LYS A 63 20.02 -0.85 18.25
C LYS A 63 19.55 -2.10 17.54
N GLU A 64 19.11 -1.99 16.29
CA GLU A 64 18.66 -3.15 15.50
C GLU A 64 19.82 -4.09 15.15
N PHE A 65 21.00 -3.58 14.79
CA PHE A 65 22.18 -4.41 14.56
C PHE A 65 22.60 -5.16 15.82
N VAL A 66 22.62 -4.50 16.99
CA VAL A 66 22.91 -5.19 18.27
C VAL A 66 21.83 -6.23 18.57
N ARG A 67 20.57 -5.94 18.28
CA ARG A 67 19.48 -6.90 18.40
C ARG A 67 19.74 -8.13 17.52
N LEU A 68 20.10 -7.93 16.26
CA LEU A 68 20.38 -8.97 15.26
C LEU A 68 21.63 -9.80 15.56
N LEU A 69 22.56 -9.28 16.36
CA LEU A 69 23.76 -9.98 16.80
C LEU A 69 23.54 -10.83 18.06
N ARG A 70 22.32 -10.91 18.59
CA ARG A 70 22.04 -11.79 19.74
C ARG A 70 21.91 -13.23 19.27
N ASP A 71 22.55 -14.13 20.00
CA ASP A 71 22.52 -15.57 19.75
C ASP A 71 21.13 -16.20 20.03
N ASP A 72 20.17 -15.44 20.53
CA ASP A 72 18.79 -15.86 20.85
C ASP A 72 17.81 -15.69 19.69
N ILE A 73 18.26 -15.18 18.53
CA ILE A 73 17.41 -15.00 17.36
C ILE A 73 17.34 -16.32 16.59
N PRO A 74 16.12 -16.90 16.42
CA PRO A 74 15.96 -18.10 15.63
C PRO A 74 16.38 -17.86 14.18
N SER A 75 16.92 -18.89 13.54
CA SER A 75 17.24 -18.83 12.12
C SER A 75 15.96 -18.68 11.29
N VAL A 76 16.11 -18.29 10.01
CA VAL A 76 14.96 -18.17 9.10
C VAL A 76 14.28 -19.53 8.94
N GLU A 77 15.09 -20.59 8.95
CA GLU A 77 14.68 -21.98 8.90
C GLU A 77 13.86 -22.35 10.14
N ASP A 78 14.35 -22.06 11.35
CA ASP A 78 13.63 -22.35 12.60
C ASP A 78 12.29 -21.62 12.68
N VAL A 79 12.25 -20.37 12.23
CA VAL A 79 11.01 -19.59 12.14
C VAL A 79 10.06 -20.23 11.13
N GLY A 80 10.57 -20.65 9.97
CA GLY A 80 9.80 -21.34 8.95
C GLY A 80 9.19 -22.64 9.47
N GLU A 81 9.97 -23.48 10.13
CA GLU A 81 9.49 -24.73 10.74
C GLU A 81 8.43 -24.47 11.82
N THR A 82 8.63 -23.45 12.65
CA THR A 82 7.66 -23.07 13.67
C THR A 82 6.32 -22.66 13.05
N ILE A 83 6.36 -21.80 12.03
CA ILE A 83 5.15 -21.36 11.31
C ILE A 83 4.45 -22.54 10.65
N LEU A 84 5.19 -23.42 9.97
CA LEU A 84 4.60 -24.60 9.32
C LEU A 84 3.95 -25.54 10.33
N LYS A 85 4.57 -25.74 11.50
CA LYS A 85 4.01 -26.56 12.57
C LYS A 85 2.73 -25.96 13.16
N GLU A 86 2.73 -24.65 13.43
CA GLU A 86 1.54 -23.94 13.92
C GLU A 86 0.40 -24.00 12.88
N TRP A 87 0.73 -23.79 11.61
CA TRP A 87 -0.22 -23.85 10.50
C TRP A 87 -0.83 -25.25 10.35
N ALA A 88 -0.02 -26.31 10.44
CA ALA A 88 -0.51 -27.70 10.37
C ALA A 88 -1.45 -28.03 11.53
N ALA A 89 -1.12 -27.58 12.75
CA ALA A 89 -2.00 -27.76 13.91
C ALA A 89 -3.34 -27.02 13.74
N LEU A 90 -3.31 -25.81 13.18
CA LEU A 90 -4.52 -25.06 12.86
C LEU A 90 -5.36 -25.77 11.80
N GLU A 91 -4.73 -26.34 10.77
CA GLU A 91 -5.42 -27.10 9.72
C GLU A 91 -6.13 -28.35 10.29
N ASP A 92 -5.48 -29.09 11.18
CA ASP A 92 -6.08 -30.24 11.85
C ASP A 92 -7.27 -29.86 12.71
N GLN A 93 -7.15 -28.79 13.49
CA GLN A 93 -8.26 -28.27 14.29
C GLN A 93 -9.43 -27.83 13.39
N PHE A 94 -9.14 -27.10 12.32
CA PHE A 94 -10.14 -26.61 11.37
C PHE A 94 -10.93 -27.76 10.73
N CYS A 95 -10.24 -28.78 10.21
CA CYS A 95 -10.89 -29.91 9.56
C CYS A 95 -11.67 -30.79 10.57
N ALA A 96 -11.19 -30.94 11.81
CA ALA A 96 -11.93 -31.61 12.86
C ALA A 96 -13.24 -30.89 13.24
N GLN A 97 -13.23 -29.54 13.24
CA GLN A 97 -14.45 -28.75 13.47
C GLN A 97 -15.48 -28.94 12.36
N ILE A 98 -15.06 -28.94 11.10
CA ILE A 98 -15.96 -29.17 9.96
C ILE A 98 -16.61 -30.57 10.07
N ALA A 99 -15.83 -31.60 10.39
CA ALA A 99 -16.34 -32.96 10.50
C ALA A 99 -17.33 -33.15 11.68
N SER A 100 -17.16 -32.41 12.78
CA SER A 100 -17.91 -32.60 14.02
C SER A 100 -19.11 -31.66 14.18
N ASN A 101 -19.11 -30.48 13.56
CA ASN A 101 -20.10 -29.45 13.77
C ASN A 101 -20.65 -28.88 12.46
N ARG A 102 -21.83 -29.36 12.05
CA ARG A 102 -22.52 -28.86 10.85
C ARG A 102 -22.99 -27.40 10.96
N SER A 103 -23.04 -26.82 12.16
CA SER A 103 -23.38 -25.41 12.37
C SER A 103 -22.15 -24.49 12.37
N TYR A 104 -20.96 -25.03 12.13
CA TYR A 104 -19.75 -24.23 11.99
C TYR A 104 -19.80 -23.37 10.72
N SER A 105 -19.39 -22.10 10.81
CA SER A 105 -19.48 -21.14 9.68
C SER A 105 -18.75 -21.59 8.42
N PHE A 106 -17.75 -22.47 8.54
CA PHE A 106 -17.00 -23.03 7.42
C PHE A 106 -17.45 -24.45 7.02
N ALA A 107 -18.60 -24.94 7.49
CA ALA A 107 -19.14 -26.25 7.11
C ALA A 107 -19.77 -26.26 5.70
N THR A 108 -19.06 -25.71 4.71
CA THR A 108 -19.46 -25.68 3.29
C THR A 108 -18.88 -26.89 2.54
N GLU A 109 -19.52 -27.29 1.43
CA GLU A 109 -18.99 -28.37 0.57
C GLU A 109 -17.57 -28.09 0.09
N ALA A 110 -17.26 -26.83 -0.22
CA ALA A 110 -15.94 -26.41 -0.67
C ALA A 110 -14.87 -26.60 0.42
N CYS A 111 -15.18 -26.24 1.67
CA CYS A 111 -14.25 -26.42 2.79
C CYS A 111 -14.11 -27.88 3.21
N GLN A 112 -15.20 -28.66 3.13
CA GLN A 112 -15.15 -30.12 3.30
C GLN A 112 -14.23 -30.77 2.26
N TYR A 113 -14.43 -30.44 0.98
CA TYR A 113 -13.60 -30.95 -0.12
C TYR A 113 -12.12 -30.62 0.09
N SER A 114 -11.82 -29.40 0.53
CA SER A 114 -10.47 -28.95 0.86
C SER A 114 -9.81 -29.78 1.97
N CYS A 115 -10.56 -30.20 2.98
CA CYS A 115 -10.04 -31.06 4.05
C CYS A 115 -9.82 -32.51 3.61
N GLU A 116 -10.61 -32.99 2.65
CA GLU A 116 -10.47 -34.34 2.09
C GLU A 116 -9.32 -34.44 1.07
N HIS A 117 -9.00 -33.34 0.40
CA HIS A 117 -7.99 -33.26 -0.67
C HIS A 117 -6.84 -32.33 -0.26
N ARG A 118 -6.25 -32.61 0.90
CA ARG A 118 -5.07 -31.88 1.37
C ARG A 118 -3.90 -32.10 0.41
N ASP A 119 -3.13 -31.04 0.17
CA ASP A 119 -1.86 -31.15 -0.54
C ASP A 119 -0.89 -31.97 0.31
N ASP A 120 -0.41 -33.09 -0.23
CA ASP A 120 0.55 -33.98 0.43
C ASP A 120 2.01 -33.49 0.28
N GLY A 121 2.21 -32.32 -0.34
CA GLY A 121 3.52 -31.72 -0.56
C GLY A 121 4.29 -32.38 -1.70
N THR A 122 3.67 -33.28 -2.48
CA THR A 122 4.29 -33.93 -3.64
C THR A 122 4.30 -33.04 -4.89
N GLY A 123 3.61 -31.89 -4.84
CA GLY A 123 3.49 -30.95 -5.96
C GLY A 123 2.55 -31.44 -7.08
N ASN A 124 1.86 -32.57 -6.87
CA ASN A 124 0.86 -33.11 -7.79
C ASN A 124 -0.58 -32.74 -7.39
N SER A 125 -0.75 -31.99 -6.30
CA SER A 125 -2.06 -31.55 -5.84
C SER A 125 -2.71 -30.63 -6.87
N THR A 126 -3.96 -30.93 -7.21
CA THR A 126 -4.74 -30.02 -8.04
C THR A 126 -5.04 -28.75 -7.24
N GLN A 127 -4.96 -27.57 -7.88
CA GLN A 127 -5.37 -26.29 -7.28
C GLN A 127 -6.79 -26.32 -6.67
N TYR A 128 -7.63 -27.26 -7.12
CA TYR A 128 -8.93 -27.56 -6.55
C TYR A 128 -8.76 -28.13 -5.12
N GLY A 129 -9.26 -27.38 -4.14
CA GLY A 129 -9.13 -27.73 -2.72
C GLY A 129 -8.30 -26.73 -1.91
N HIS A 130 -7.64 -25.76 -2.54
CA HIS A 130 -7.00 -24.67 -1.81
C HIS A 130 -8.01 -23.72 -1.20
N ARG A 131 -7.72 -23.29 0.04
CA ARG A 131 -8.51 -22.32 0.80
C ARG A 131 -7.93 -20.93 0.58
N ASN A 132 -8.82 -19.96 0.33
CA ASN A 132 -8.45 -18.61 -0.07
C ASN A 132 -8.77 -17.60 1.03
N LEU A 133 -7.77 -16.83 1.45
CA LEU A 133 -7.94 -15.64 2.27
C LEU A 133 -8.13 -14.42 1.37
N LEU A 134 -9.29 -13.78 1.43
CA LEU A 134 -9.54 -12.52 0.75
C LEU A 134 -9.31 -11.36 1.73
N VAL A 135 -8.33 -10.52 1.45
CA VAL A 135 -8.01 -9.36 2.27
C VAL A 135 -8.47 -8.08 1.58
N ILE A 136 -9.31 -7.32 2.27
CA ILE A 136 -9.83 -6.03 1.82
C ILE A 136 -9.32 -4.93 2.75
N PRO A 137 -8.29 -4.15 2.36
CA PRO A 137 -7.88 -3.00 3.15
C PRO A 137 -8.95 -1.91 3.06
N PHE A 138 -9.31 -1.34 4.20
CA PHE A 138 -10.51 -0.53 4.33
C PHE A 138 -10.29 0.72 5.19
N ARG A 139 -10.94 1.81 4.79
CA ARG A 139 -11.21 2.99 5.61
C ARG A 139 -12.30 3.84 4.97
N ASP A 140 -13.33 4.21 5.72
CA ASP A 140 -14.38 5.16 5.33
C ASP A 140 -15.01 4.91 3.94
N ARG A 141 -15.20 3.64 3.55
CA ARG A 141 -15.71 3.22 2.23
C ARG A 141 -16.92 2.29 2.33
N TYR A 142 -17.76 2.49 3.35
CA TYR A 142 -18.86 1.59 3.69
C TYR A 142 -19.80 1.27 2.52
N GLU A 143 -20.20 2.26 1.71
CA GLU A 143 -21.07 2.06 0.54
C GLU A 143 -20.45 1.13 -0.53
N HIS A 144 -19.13 1.17 -0.68
CA HIS A 144 -18.44 0.25 -1.59
C HIS A 144 -18.37 -1.14 -0.99
N LEU A 145 -18.08 -1.25 0.31
CA LEU A 145 -18.00 -2.53 1.00
C LEU A 145 -19.35 -3.26 1.02
N GLU A 146 -20.45 -2.52 1.24
CA GLU A 146 -21.83 -3.04 1.23
C GLU A 146 -22.20 -3.66 -0.13
N GLN A 147 -21.70 -3.11 -1.24
CA GLN A 147 -21.90 -3.68 -2.57
C GLN A 147 -20.93 -4.82 -2.88
N LEU A 148 -19.69 -4.71 -2.38
CA LEU A 148 -18.63 -5.66 -2.68
C LEU A 148 -18.83 -7.02 -2.02
N ILE A 149 -19.16 -7.05 -0.72
CA ILE A 149 -19.23 -8.32 0.03
C ILE A 149 -20.24 -9.29 -0.59
N PRO A 150 -21.51 -8.92 -0.86
CA PRO A 150 -22.47 -9.84 -1.47
C PRO A 150 -22.04 -10.31 -2.86
N ARG A 151 -21.35 -9.44 -3.62
CA ARG A 151 -20.83 -9.81 -4.94
C ARG A 151 -19.71 -10.85 -4.84
N LEU A 152 -18.78 -10.68 -3.91
CA LEU A 152 -17.70 -11.64 -3.66
C LEU A 152 -18.27 -12.98 -3.18
N GLU A 153 -19.18 -12.96 -2.20
CA GLU A 153 -19.82 -14.18 -1.68
C GLU A 153 -20.47 -14.98 -2.81
N HIS A 154 -21.27 -14.34 -3.67
CA HIS A 154 -21.90 -14.97 -4.83
C HIS A 154 -20.88 -15.63 -5.78
N ILE A 155 -19.79 -14.92 -6.13
CA ILE A 155 -18.77 -15.46 -7.03
C ILE A 155 -18.05 -16.65 -6.39
N LEU A 156 -17.63 -16.51 -5.12
CA LEU A 156 -16.86 -17.51 -4.40
C LEU A 156 -17.66 -18.79 -4.16
N GLU A 157 -18.94 -18.67 -3.80
CA GLU A 157 -19.86 -19.80 -3.66
C GLU A 157 -20.07 -20.51 -5.00
N LYS A 158 -20.32 -19.75 -6.07
CA LYS A 158 -20.50 -20.32 -7.43
C LYS A 158 -19.24 -21.03 -7.92
N GLN A 159 -18.06 -20.50 -7.59
CA GLN A 159 -16.76 -21.12 -7.90
C GLN A 159 -16.38 -22.24 -6.93
N LYS A 160 -17.20 -22.52 -5.91
CA LYS A 160 -16.95 -23.52 -4.86
C LYS A 160 -15.60 -23.32 -4.16
N VAL A 161 -15.27 -22.08 -3.83
CA VAL A 161 -14.06 -21.72 -3.10
C VAL A 161 -14.33 -21.84 -1.60
N CYS A 162 -13.42 -22.47 -0.85
CA CYS A 162 -13.43 -22.35 0.61
C CYS A 162 -12.67 -21.08 0.98
N TYR A 163 -13.31 -20.14 1.66
CA TYR A 163 -12.72 -18.83 1.86
C TYR A 163 -12.97 -18.22 3.24
N LEU A 164 -12.14 -17.24 3.56
CA LEU A 164 -12.36 -16.27 4.63
C LEU A 164 -12.16 -14.86 4.05
N ILE A 165 -13.12 -13.96 4.25
CA ILE A 165 -12.97 -12.53 3.95
C ILE A 165 -12.53 -11.80 5.22
N VAL A 166 -11.42 -11.06 5.13
CA VAL A 166 -10.91 -10.19 6.20
C VAL A 166 -10.91 -8.75 5.71
N VAL A 167 -11.70 -7.92 6.38
CA VAL A 167 -11.70 -6.47 6.21
C VAL A 167 -10.69 -5.88 7.20
N SER A 168 -9.59 -5.33 6.68
CA SER A 168 -8.50 -4.76 7.48
C SER A 168 -8.66 -3.24 7.53
N GLU A 169 -9.19 -2.74 8.65
CA GLU A 169 -9.54 -1.33 8.82
C GLU A 169 -8.38 -0.51 9.40
N GLN A 170 -8.03 0.61 8.75
CA GLN A 170 -7.12 1.60 9.33
C GLN A 170 -7.90 2.66 10.10
N VAL A 171 -7.80 2.60 11.43
CA VAL A 171 -8.36 3.62 12.32
C VAL A 171 -7.45 4.85 12.39
N GLY A 172 -8.07 6.03 12.55
CA GLY A 172 -7.37 7.30 12.78
C GLY A 172 -7.17 8.14 11.50
N SER A 173 -6.53 9.30 11.67
CA SER A 173 -6.39 10.34 10.64
C SER A 173 -5.10 10.28 9.84
N GLU A 174 -4.22 9.32 10.11
CA GLU A 174 -2.95 9.16 9.39
C GLU A 174 -3.16 8.84 7.91
N PRO A 175 -2.17 9.04 7.02
CA PRO A 175 -2.28 8.61 5.63
C PRO A 175 -2.63 7.12 5.51
N PHE A 176 -3.51 6.78 4.57
CA PHE A 176 -3.91 5.39 4.34
C PHE A 176 -2.71 4.56 3.87
N ASN A 177 -2.43 3.47 4.57
CA ASN A 177 -1.32 2.57 4.28
C ASN A 177 -1.85 1.18 3.91
N LYS A 178 -2.20 1.05 2.64
CA LYS A 178 -2.72 -0.18 2.04
C LYS A 178 -1.83 -1.40 2.29
N GLY A 179 -0.51 -1.25 2.09
CA GLY A 179 0.45 -2.35 2.25
C GLY A 179 0.55 -2.83 3.69
N MET A 180 0.55 -1.91 4.66
CA MET A 180 0.54 -2.26 6.08
C MET A 180 -0.71 -3.04 6.46
N LEU A 181 -1.89 -2.61 6.00
CA LEU A 181 -3.15 -3.31 6.27
C LEU A 181 -3.19 -4.72 5.69
N MET A 182 -2.68 -4.89 4.47
CA MET A 182 -2.59 -6.20 3.82
C MET A 182 -1.65 -7.13 4.59
N ASN A 183 -0.48 -6.64 5.00
CA ASN A 183 0.49 -7.42 5.77
C ASN A 183 -0.04 -7.78 7.17
N ALA A 184 -0.69 -6.84 7.85
CA ALA A 184 -1.31 -7.08 9.15
C ALA A 184 -2.39 -8.16 9.05
N ALA A 185 -3.27 -8.06 8.05
CA ALA A 185 -4.31 -9.06 7.82
C ALA A 185 -3.74 -10.44 7.52
N PHE A 186 -2.68 -10.54 6.71
CA PHE A 186 -1.99 -11.81 6.46
C PHE A 186 -1.52 -12.45 7.76
N VAL A 187 -0.80 -11.71 8.60
CA VAL A 187 -0.24 -12.23 9.86
C VAL A 187 -1.33 -12.65 10.83
N GLU A 188 -2.36 -11.83 11.02
CA GLU A 188 -3.46 -12.17 11.93
C GLU A 188 -4.26 -13.38 11.44
N SER A 189 -4.43 -13.52 10.12
CA SER A 189 -5.19 -14.63 9.53
C SER A 189 -4.50 -15.98 9.66
N LEU A 190 -3.17 -16.03 9.83
CA LEU A 190 -2.42 -17.27 10.07
C LEU A 190 -2.89 -18.02 11.33
N ARG A 191 -3.58 -17.35 12.25
CA ARG A 191 -4.13 -17.94 13.48
C ARG A 191 -5.63 -18.23 13.40
N LEU A 192 -6.30 -17.77 12.34
CA LEU A 192 -7.76 -17.83 12.21
C LEU A 192 -8.20 -18.87 11.18
N PHE A 193 -7.45 -19.00 10.09
CA PHE A 193 -7.86 -19.80 8.94
C PHE A 193 -6.65 -20.43 8.25
N PRO A 194 -6.63 -21.76 8.01
CA PRO A 194 -5.48 -22.42 7.40
C PRO A 194 -5.51 -22.26 5.87
N PHE A 195 -5.30 -21.05 5.36
CA PHE A 195 -5.31 -20.78 3.91
C PHE A 195 -3.99 -21.19 3.22
N GLN A 196 -4.07 -21.50 1.93
CA GLN A 196 -2.92 -21.66 1.02
C GLN A 196 -2.81 -20.51 0.01
N CYS A 197 -3.93 -19.85 -0.24
CA CYS A 197 -4.07 -18.79 -1.22
C CYS A 197 -4.44 -17.48 -0.52
N ILE A 198 -3.92 -16.36 -1.03
CA ILE A 198 -4.33 -15.03 -0.60
C ILE A 198 -4.70 -14.18 -1.81
N THR A 199 -5.87 -13.56 -1.75
CA THR A 199 -6.34 -12.56 -2.72
C THR A 199 -6.34 -11.18 -2.05
N LEU A 200 -5.53 -10.28 -2.59
CA LEU A 200 -5.45 -8.89 -2.14
C LEU A 200 -6.42 -8.05 -2.97
N HIS A 201 -7.50 -7.57 -2.36
CA HIS A 201 -8.64 -7.04 -3.08
C HIS A 201 -8.98 -5.60 -2.67
N ASP A 202 -9.11 -4.70 -3.64
CA ASP A 202 -9.49 -3.32 -3.37
C ASP A 202 -10.99 -3.22 -3.10
N VAL A 203 -11.39 -2.38 -2.16
CA VAL A 203 -12.81 -2.22 -1.80
C VAL A 203 -13.66 -1.67 -2.96
N ASP A 204 -13.05 -0.97 -3.92
CA ASP A 204 -13.71 -0.31 -5.04
C ASP A 204 -13.57 -1.03 -6.40
N LEU A 205 -13.17 -2.30 -6.39
CA LEU A 205 -13.09 -3.12 -7.60
C LEU A 205 -14.18 -4.20 -7.62
N LEU A 206 -15.27 -3.99 -8.33
CA LEU A 206 -16.33 -4.97 -8.46
C LEU A 206 -16.11 -5.88 -9.67
N ALA A 207 -16.01 -7.20 -9.46
CA ALA A 207 -15.87 -8.16 -10.56
C ALA A 207 -17.19 -8.30 -11.35
N LEU A 208 -17.17 -7.96 -12.64
CA LEU A 208 -18.37 -7.98 -13.50
C LEU A 208 -18.76 -9.40 -13.96
N SER A 209 -17.79 -10.30 -14.09
CA SER A 209 -18.03 -11.70 -14.49
C SER A 209 -17.88 -12.65 -13.32
N ASP A 210 -18.76 -13.64 -13.25
CA ASP A 210 -18.66 -14.78 -12.31
C ASP A 210 -17.49 -15.71 -12.63
N GLU A 211 -16.89 -15.58 -13.82
CA GLU A 211 -15.73 -16.35 -14.27
C GLU A 211 -14.39 -15.70 -13.84
N THR A 212 -14.44 -14.54 -13.19
CA THR A 212 -13.25 -13.85 -12.66
C THR A 212 -12.57 -14.76 -11.64
N PRO A 213 -11.32 -15.21 -11.84
CA PRO A 213 -10.73 -16.25 -10.99
C PRO A 213 -10.39 -15.72 -9.59
N TYR A 214 -10.97 -16.34 -8.57
CA TYR A 214 -10.62 -16.15 -7.14
C TYR A 214 -9.93 -17.39 -6.56
N THR A 215 -9.14 -18.08 -7.37
CA THR A 215 -8.29 -19.21 -6.96
C THR A 215 -6.83 -18.88 -7.30
N CYS A 216 -5.86 -19.35 -6.51
CA CYS A 216 -4.45 -19.03 -6.75
C CYS A 216 -3.79 -20.02 -7.71
N PRO A 217 -3.35 -19.60 -8.90
CA PRO A 217 -2.51 -20.44 -9.74
C PRO A 217 -1.11 -20.58 -9.12
N THR A 218 -0.24 -21.37 -9.76
CA THR A 218 1.14 -21.59 -9.29
C THR A 218 1.96 -20.32 -9.17
N PHE A 219 1.65 -19.29 -9.97
CA PHE A 219 2.34 -18.01 -9.98
C PHE A 219 1.42 -16.87 -9.53
N PRO A 220 1.96 -15.75 -9.02
CA PRO A 220 1.15 -14.58 -8.69
C PRO A 220 0.30 -14.14 -9.89
N GLN A 221 -1.00 -14.00 -9.67
CA GLN A 221 -1.96 -13.59 -10.69
C GLN A 221 -2.49 -12.19 -10.40
N HIS A 222 -2.54 -11.37 -11.45
CA HIS A 222 -3.26 -10.10 -11.42
C HIS A 222 -4.65 -10.30 -12.03
N THR A 223 -5.69 -10.24 -11.21
CA THR A 223 -7.07 -10.59 -11.61
C THR A 223 -7.82 -9.43 -12.27
N SER A 224 -7.59 -8.19 -11.83
CA SER A 224 -8.28 -6.99 -12.32
C SER A 224 -7.61 -6.39 -13.58
N VAL A 225 -7.50 -7.20 -14.64
CA VAL A 225 -6.80 -6.82 -15.88
C VAL A 225 -7.56 -5.81 -16.76
N HIS A 226 -8.88 -5.74 -16.64
CA HIS A 226 -9.74 -4.84 -17.40
C HIS A 226 -10.63 -4.06 -16.44
N ILE A 227 -10.21 -2.84 -16.11
CA ILE A 227 -10.94 -1.95 -15.21
C ILE A 227 -11.49 -0.78 -16.04
N ASP A 228 -12.78 -0.51 -15.89
CA ASP A 228 -13.52 0.53 -16.59
C ASP A 228 -12.89 1.93 -16.44
N LYS A 229 -12.38 2.27 -15.26
CA LYS A 229 -11.73 3.55 -14.96
C LYS A 229 -10.50 3.88 -15.81
N PHE A 230 -9.93 2.88 -16.51
CA PHE A 230 -8.76 3.03 -17.37
C PHE A 230 -9.09 2.92 -18.87
N ARG A 231 -10.37 2.85 -19.24
CA ARG A 231 -10.78 2.62 -20.63
C ARG A 231 -10.55 3.81 -21.57
N ASP A 232 -10.43 5.02 -21.03
CA ASP A 232 -10.27 6.27 -21.79
C ASP A 232 -8.85 6.89 -21.68
N GLN A 233 -7.83 6.08 -21.35
CA GLN A 233 -6.41 6.45 -21.37
C GLN A 233 -5.68 5.77 -22.53
#